data_AF-A0A3D4URE2-F1
#
_entry.id   AF-A0A3D4URE2-F1
#
_cell.length_a   1.000
_cell.length_b   1.000
_cell.length_c   1.000
_cell.angle_alpha   90.00
_cell.angle_beta   90.00
_cell.angle_gamma   90.00
#
_symmetry.space_group_name_H-M   'P 1'
#
loop_
_entity.id
_entity.type
_entity.pdbx_description
1 polymer ?
#
loop_
_entity_poly.entity_id
_entity_poly.type
_entity_poly.pdbx_seq_one_letter_code
_entity_poly.pdbx_strand_id
1 'polypeptide(L)'
;SGGFEQRNTPGGSNGEFSISHLSLSAGLAYKFNLLSLGVSGQFLNEENAQYQSSGYAFNFGAAATFIDSRLKTGISILNIGKLDDLNNQPTELPELLRAGVSFEVLEFAHPKNPDLPFLVNIATDYVKPLNARESLGTGEQENDSYFNIGLFLTVAEVLEVSGGYKTGENTVKPFSFGVGFITELVTVNYALVPYETGFGTLHSIGLQYKF
;
A
#
# COMPACT_ATOMS: atom_id res chain seq x y z
N SER A 1 18.03 15.37 6.66
CA SER A 1 17.64 15.48 8.07
C SER A 1 16.45 16.42 8.14
N GLY A 2 15.30 15.94 8.60
CA GLY A 2 14.05 16.70 8.66
C GLY A 2 13.44 16.58 10.05
N GLY A 3 14.16 17.10 11.06
CA GLY A 3 13.68 17.14 12.44
C GLY A 3 12.60 18.21 12.58
N PHE A 4 11.55 17.91 13.34
CA PHE A 4 10.56 18.92 13.72
C PHE A 4 11.09 19.69 14.92
N GLU A 5 10.96 21.02 14.91
CA GLU A 5 11.41 21.85 16.02
C GLU A 5 10.36 21.88 17.13
N GLN A 6 10.77 21.57 18.36
CA GLN A 6 9.91 21.70 19.52
C GLN A 6 9.94 23.14 20.04
N ARG A 7 8.78 23.81 20.13
CA ARG A 7 8.67 25.17 20.71
C ARG A 7 7.49 25.24 21.67
N ASN A 8 7.76 25.53 22.94
CA ASN A 8 6.73 25.72 23.97
C ASN A 8 6.42 27.21 24.25
N THR A 9 7.25 28.13 23.73
CA THR A 9 7.07 29.59 23.80
C THR A 9 7.66 30.25 22.53
N PRO A 10 7.24 31.47 22.17
CA PRO A 10 7.93 32.26 21.14
C PRO A 10 9.37 32.53 21.59
N GLY A 11 10.36 31.94 20.90
CA GLY A 11 11.76 31.97 21.32
C GLY A 11 12.58 30.90 20.62
N GLY A 12 13.82 30.66 21.06
CA GLY A 12 14.69 29.60 20.50
C GLY A 12 14.06 28.20 20.58
N SER A 13 14.46 27.30 19.67
CA SER A 13 13.98 25.91 19.67
C SER A 13 14.39 25.18 20.97
N ASN A 14 13.47 24.41 21.55
CA ASN A 14 13.71 23.56 22.72
C ASN A 14 14.42 22.24 22.37
N GLY A 15 14.60 21.95 21.08
CA GLY A 15 15.19 20.71 20.57
C GLY A 15 14.54 20.27 19.24
N GLU A 16 15.13 19.25 18.61
CA GLU A 16 14.50 18.56 17.47
C GLU A 16 13.79 17.30 17.98
N PHE A 17 12.60 17.01 17.46
CA PHE A 17 11.92 15.73 17.68
C PHE A 17 11.73 14.98 16.36
N SER A 18 11.76 13.66 16.46
CA SER A 18 11.48 12.73 15.37
C SER A 18 10.36 11.78 15.78
N ILE A 19 9.42 11.53 14.87
CA ILE A 19 8.41 10.49 15.03
C ILE A 19 8.91 9.29 14.23
N SER A 20 8.98 8.12 14.87
CA SER A 20 9.35 6.87 14.19
C SER A 20 8.34 5.78 14.46
N HIS A 21 7.99 5.04 13.41
CA HIS A 21 7.11 3.88 13.49
C HIS A 21 7.88 2.64 13.03
N LEU A 22 7.74 1.55 13.77
CA LEU A 22 8.28 0.23 13.45
C LEU A 22 7.12 -0.76 13.36
N SER A 23 7.07 -1.53 12.27
CA SER A 23 6.11 -2.63 12.11
C SER A 23 6.85 -3.92 11.81
N LEU A 24 6.57 -4.99 12.57
CA LEU A 24 7.10 -6.33 12.35
C LEU A 24 5.93 -7.27 12.06
N SER A 25 5.93 -7.94 10.90
CA SER A 25 4.84 -8.83 10.48
C SER A 25 5.30 -10.23 10.12
N ALA A 26 4.48 -11.23 10.42
CA ALA A 26 4.63 -12.61 9.97
C ALA A 26 3.31 -13.14 9.41
N GLY A 27 3.38 -13.98 8.38
CA GLY A 27 2.19 -14.49 7.71
C GLY A 27 2.32 -15.93 7.21
N LEU A 28 1.16 -16.57 7.04
CA LEU A 28 1.01 -17.92 6.52
C LEU A 28 -0.08 -17.90 5.43
N ALA A 29 0.16 -18.62 4.34
CA ALA A 29 -0.81 -18.80 3.28
C ALA A 29 -0.86 -20.26 2.84
N TYR A 30 -2.05 -20.72 2.46
CA TYR A 30 -2.27 -22.06 1.94
C TYR A 30 -3.08 -21.98 0.64
N LYS A 31 -2.62 -22.70 -0.39
CA LYS A 31 -3.26 -22.78 -1.71
C LYS A 31 -3.98 -24.12 -1.87
N PHE A 32 -5.28 -24.07 -2.14
CA PHE A 32 -6.17 -25.20 -2.43
C PHE A 32 -6.69 -25.04 -3.88
N ASN A 33 -5.99 -25.62 -4.85
CA ASN A 33 -6.32 -25.52 -6.27
C ASN A 33 -6.43 -24.06 -6.75
N LEU A 34 -7.63 -23.60 -7.10
CA LEU A 34 -7.91 -22.25 -7.60
C LEU A 34 -7.97 -21.22 -6.46
N LEU A 35 -8.19 -21.66 -5.21
CA LEU A 35 -8.37 -20.80 -4.03
C LEU A 35 -7.09 -20.76 -3.19
N SER A 36 -6.78 -19.61 -2.62
CA SER A 36 -5.71 -19.42 -1.63
C SER A 36 -6.27 -18.67 -0.43
N LEU A 37 -5.90 -19.09 0.78
CA LEU A 37 -6.26 -18.43 2.03
C LEU A 37 -4.99 -17.98 2.73
N GLY A 38 -5.01 -16.81 3.34
CA GLY A 38 -3.87 -16.23 4.04
C GLY A 38 -4.26 -15.56 5.35
N VAL A 39 -3.36 -15.63 6.32
CA VAL A 39 -3.44 -14.90 7.58
C VAL A 39 -2.08 -14.29 7.89
N SER A 40 -2.06 -13.11 8.51
CA SER A 40 -0.84 -12.53 9.06
C SER A 40 -1.11 -11.81 10.37
N GLY A 41 -0.08 -11.73 11.21
CA GLY A 41 -0.05 -10.91 12.40
C GLY A 41 1.08 -9.89 12.29
N GLN A 42 0.85 -8.69 12.81
CA GLN A 42 1.83 -7.62 12.86
C GLN A 42 1.89 -6.99 14.25
N PHE A 43 3.11 -6.75 14.73
CA PHE A 43 3.40 -5.93 15.90
C PHE A 43 3.76 -4.52 15.42
N LEU A 44 3.17 -3.52 16.05
CA LEU A 44 3.35 -2.12 15.73
C LEU A 44 3.97 -1.43 16.94
N ASN A 45 4.99 -0.61 16.72
CA ASN A 45 5.55 0.24 17.74
C ASN A 45 5.67 1.66 17.19
N GLU A 46 5.17 2.62 17.95
CA GLU A 46 5.24 4.03 17.65
C GLU A 46 5.98 4.75 18.77
N GLU A 47 7.00 5.52 18.38
CA GLU A 47 7.81 6.31 19.29
C GLU A 47 7.75 7.78 18.88
N ASN A 48 7.39 8.62 19.85
CA ASN A 48 7.51 10.06 19.80
C ASN A 48 8.33 10.52 21.03
N ALA A 49 8.93 11.71 20.97
CA ALA A 49 9.89 12.22 21.96
C ALA A 49 9.44 12.20 23.44
N GLN A 50 8.14 12.01 23.70
CA GLN A 50 7.57 12.00 25.04
C GLN A 50 6.74 10.73 25.35
N TYR A 51 6.46 9.87 24.36
CA TYR A 51 5.53 8.73 24.51
C TYR A 51 5.89 7.56 23.59
N GLN A 52 5.69 6.33 24.09
CA GLN A 52 5.82 5.08 23.34
C GLN A 52 4.47 4.35 23.38
N SER A 53 4.03 3.82 22.24
CA SER A 53 2.88 2.91 22.17
C SER A 53 3.22 1.66 21.37
N SER A 54 2.71 0.52 21.81
CA SER A 54 2.79 -0.76 21.11
C SER A 54 1.41 -1.28 20.78
N GLY A 55 1.30 -2.07 19.72
CA GLY A 55 0.03 -2.68 19.35
C GLY A 55 0.22 -3.92 18.51
N TYR A 56 -0.89 -4.57 18.25
CA TYR A 56 -0.93 -5.73 17.36
C TYR A 56 -2.11 -5.61 16.40
N ALA A 57 -1.94 -6.15 15.21
CA ALA A 57 -3.00 -6.28 14.23
C ALA A 57 -2.93 -7.61 13.50
N PHE A 58 -4.07 -8.05 12.99
CA PHE A 58 -4.21 -9.25 12.19
C PHE A 58 -4.83 -8.91 10.84
N ASN A 59 -4.37 -9.62 9.80
CA ASN A 59 -4.93 -9.53 8.46
C ASN A 59 -5.40 -10.91 8.02
N PHE A 60 -6.55 -10.97 7.34
CA PHE A 60 -7.11 -12.19 6.77
C PHE A 60 -7.41 -11.95 5.30
N GLY A 61 -7.14 -12.93 4.44
CA GLY A 61 -7.36 -12.81 3.01
C GLY A 61 -7.71 -14.13 2.34
N ALA A 62 -8.48 -14.02 1.27
CA ALA A 62 -8.77 -15.08 0.34
C ALA A 62 -8.55 -14.58 -1.10
N ALA A 63 -7.96 -15.40 -1.95
CA ALA A 63 -7.74 -15.09 -3.35
C ALA A 63 -8.10 -16.29 -4.23
N ALA A 64 -8.64 -16.04 -5.40
CA ALA A 64 -8.96 -17.07 -6.37
C ALA A 64 -8.37 -16.73 -7.75
N THR A 65 -7.96 -17.77 -8.46
CA THR A 65 -7.43 -17.67 -9.83
C THR A 65 -8.35 -18.41 -10.78
N PHE A 66 -8.59 -17.84 -11.96
CA PHE A 66 -9.51 -18.34 -12.98
C PHE A 66 -8.91 -18.08 -14.37
N ILE A 67 -9.53 -18.66 -15.42
CA ILE A 67 -9.17 -18.44 -16.83
C ILE A 67 -7.66 -18.68 -17.05
N ASP A 68 -7.20 -19.90 -16.75
CA ASP A 68 -5.79 -20.30 -16.89
C ASP A 68 -4.80 -19.33 -16.20
N SER A 69 -5.18 -18.83 -15.02
CA SER A 69 -4.43 -17.86 -14.19
C SER A 69 -4.48 -16.41 -14.65
N ARG A 70 -5.15 -16.10 -15.76
CA ARG A 70 -5.25 -14.72 -16.29
C ARG A 70 -6.17 -13.83 -15.47
N LEU A 71 -7.20 -14.40 -14.85
CA LEU A 71 -8.13 -13.66 -13.99
C LEU A 71 -7.87 -14.01 -12.53
N LYS A 72 -7.55 -13.01 -11.71
CA LYS A 72 -7.31 -13.19 -10.27
C LYS A 72 -8.26 -12.29 -9.52
N THR A 73 -8.96 -12.82 -8.52
CA THR A 73 -9.81 -12.05 -7.61
C THR A 73 -9.36 -12.25 -6.18
N GLY A 74 -9.68 -11.31 -5.30
CA GLY A 74 -9.36 -11.44 -3.89
C GLY A 74 -10.19 -10.54 -3.01
N ILE A 75 -10.27 -10.94 -1.74
CA ILE A 75 -10.88 -10.17 -0.67
C ILE A 75 -10.01 -10.30 0.57
N SER A 76 -9.87 -9.21 1.32
CA SER A 76 -9.11 -9.17 2.55
C SER A 76 -9.71 -8.21 3.55
N ILE A 77 -9.52 -8.52 4.82
CA ILE A 77 -9.76 -7.60 5.93
C ILE A 77 -8.40 -7.36 6.60
N LEU A 78 -8.04 -6.10 6.74
CA LEU A 78 -6.72 -5.65 7.14
C LEU A 78 -6.80 -4.89 8.47
N ASN A 79 -5.71 -4.98 9.22
CA ASN A 79 -5.41 -4.22 10.45
C ASN A 79 -6.44 -4.41 11.58
N ILE A 80 -7.07 -5.58 11.70
CA ILE A 80 -7.97 -5.88 12.83
C ILE A 80 -7.11 -5.99 14.09
N GLY A 81 -7.26 -5.07 15.03
CA GLY A 81 -6.43 -5.04 16.23
C GLY A 81 -6.49 -3.72 16.97
N LYS A 82 -5.55 -3.52 17.88
CA LYS A 82 -5.51 -2.35 18.77
C LYS A 82 -4.08 -1.88 18.99
N LEU A 83 -3.94 -0.58 19.17
CA LEU A 83 -2.75 0.05 19.73
C LEU A 83 -3.00 0.34 21.22
N ASP A 84 -1.99 0.18 22.06
CA ASP A 84 -2.04 0.59 23.47
C ASP A 84 -2.09 2.12 23.57
N ASP A 85 -2.65 2.64 24.66
CA ASP A 85 -2.98 4.06 24.79
C ASP A 85 -1.75 4.97 24.74
N LEU A 86 -1.81 5.99 23.88
CA LEU A 86 -0.97 7.18 24.00
C LEU A 86 -1.75 8.18 24.87
N ASN A 87 -1.40 8.31 26.15
CA ASN A 87 -2.01 9.26 27.09
C ASN A 87 -3.53 9.03 27.38
N ASN A 88 -3.93 7.77 27.67
CA ASN A 88 -5.30 7.35 28.04
C ASN A 88 -6.38 7.55 26.95
N GLN A 89 -5.99 7.68 25.67
CA GLN A 89 -6.92 7.51 24.56
C GLN A 89 -6.44 6.39 23.62
N PRO A 90 -7.26 5.34 23.42
CA PRO A 90 -6.93 4.27 22.50
C PRO A 90 -6.91 4.82 21.07
N THR A 91 -5.78 4.64 20.38
CA THR A 91 -5.69 4.93 18.96
C THR A 91 -6.12 3.68 18.19
N GLU A 92 -7.27 3.74 17.52
CA GLU A 92 -7.73 2.61 16.70
C GLU A 92 -6.91 2.50 15.41
N LEU A 93 -6.58 1.26 15.05
CA LEU A 93 -5.94 0.96 13.77
C LEU A 93 -6.97 1.14 12.63
N PRO A 94 -6.56 1.62 11.45
CA PRO A 94 -7.47 1.72 10.31
C PRO A 94 -7.82 0.32 9.80
N GLU A 95 -8.95 -0.20 10.25
CA GLU A 95 -9.50 -1.47 9.80
C GLU A 95 -10.05 -1.29 8.39
N LEU A 96 -9.62 -2.14 7.45
CA LEU A 96 -9.97 -1.99 6.04
C LEU A 96 -10.55 -3.29 5.49
N LEU A 97 -11.68 -3.19 4.80
CA LEU A 97 -12.12 -4.20 3.84
C LEU A 97 -11.58 -3.84 2.46
N ARG A 98 -10.91 -4.79 1.80
CA ARG A 98 -10.45 -4.63 0.41
C ARG A 98 -10.94 -5.80 -0.43
N ALA A 99 -11.51 -5.52 -1.60
CA ALA A 99 -11.87 -6.51 -2.60
C ALA A 99 -11.34 -6.08 -3.96
N GLY A 100 -10.70 -6.98 -4.71
CA GLY A 100 -10.05 -6.62 -5.95
C GLY A 100 -10.08 -7.71 -7.01
N VAL A 101 -9.82 -7.29 -8.25
CA VAL A 101 -9.68 -8.13 -9.42
C VAL A 101 -8.52 -7.65 -10.28
N SER A 102 -7.80 -8.58 -10.87
CA SER A 102 -6.77 -8.31 -11.89
C SER A 102 -6.97 -9.24 -13.07
N PHE A 103 -6.70 -8.74 -14.27
CA PHE A 103 -6.90 -9.47 -15.50
C PHE A 103 -5.77 -9.21 -16.50
N GLU A 104 -5.09 -10.28 -16.89
CA GLU A 104 -4.11 -10.31 -17.97
C GLU A 104 -4.84 -10.25 -19.32
N VAL A 105 -5.01 -9.03 -19.84
CA VAL A 105 -5.89 -8.70 -20.97
C VAL A 105 -5.32 -9.22 -22.28
N LEU A 106 -4.02 -9.00 -22.50
CA LEU A 106 -3.35 -9.28 -23.77
C LEU A 106 -1.93 -9.73 -23.49
N GLU A 107 -1.56 -10.86 -24.07
CA GLU A 107 -0.18 -11.31 -24.19
C GLU A 107 0.13 -11.48 -25.68
N PHE A 108 1.24 -10.91 -26.14
CA PHE A 108 1.64 -11.02 -27.52
C PHE A 108 3.16 -11.08 -27.65
N ALA A 109 3.62 -12.05 -28.41
CA ALA A 109 5.02 -12.15 -28.85
C ALA A 109 5.04 -12.04 -30.38
N HIS A 110 5.83 -11.09 -30.91
CA HIS A 110 5.92 -10.92 -32.35
C HIS A 110 6.69 -12.09 -32.97
N PRO A 111 6.22 -12.73 -34.07
CA PRO A 111 6.87 -13.92 -34.64
C PRO A 111 8.33 -13.74 -35.04
N LYS A 112 8.74 -12.50 -35.41
CA LYS A 112 10.14 -12.18 -35.75
C LYS A 112 11.02 -11.87 -34.53
N ASN A 113 10.43 -11.59 -33.37
CA ASN A 113 11.13 -11.27 -32.13
C ASN A 113 10.39 -11.94 -30.94
N PRO A 114 10.43 -13.28 -30.85
CA PRO A 114 9.71 -14.01 -29.82
C PRO A 114 10.22 -13.70 -28.40
N ASP A 115 11.47 -13.26 -28.27
CA ASP A 115 12.11 -12.93 -26.99
C ASP A 115 11.68 -11.58 -26.39
N LEU A 116 10.77 -10.86 -27.07
CA LEU A 116 10.23 -9.59 -26.61
C LEU A 116 8.69 -9.65 -26.50
N PRO A 117 8.12 -10.56 -25.68
CA PRO A 117 6.70 -10.55 -25.41
C PRO A 117 6.28 -9.25 -24.73
N PHE A 118 5.07 -8.78 -25.00
CA PHE A 118 4.43 -7.76 -24.18
C PHE A 118 3.15 -8.31 -23.55
N LEU A 119 2.97 -7.99 -22.27
CA LEU A 119 1.83 -8.35 -21.46
C LEU A 119 1.15 -7.07 -20.97
N VAL A 120 -0.16 -6.97 -21.20
CA VAL A 120 -1.02 -5.91 -20.67
C VAL A 120 -1.89 -6.49 -19.58
N ASN A 121 -1.76 -5.94 -18.36
CA ASN A 121 -2.57 -6.30 -17.22
C ASN A 121 -3.35 -5.08 -16.71
N ILE A 122 -4.60 -5.31 -16.32
CA ILE A 122 -5.42 -4.31 -15.64
C ILE A 122 -5.78 -4.82 -14.26
N ALA A 123 -5.82 -3.94 -13.27
CA ALA A 123 -6.27 -4.28 -11.94
C ALA A 123 -7.18 -3.20 -11.37
N THR A 124 -8.12 -3.60 -10.54
CA THR A 124 -8.90 -2.67 -9.74
C THR A 124 -9.21 -3.28 -8.39
N ASP A 125 -9.24 -2.43 -7.37
CA ASP A 125 -9.76 -2.81 -6.07
C ASP A 125 -10.67 -1.73 -5.50
N TYR A 126 -11.56 -2.18 -4.63
CA TYR A 126 -12.43 -1.37 -3.79
C TYR A 126 -11.93 -1.48 -2.36
N VAL A 127 -11.73 -0.34 -1.72
CA VAL A 127 -11.29 -0.24 -0.33
C VAL A 127 -12.34 0.51 0.47
N LYS A 128 -12.75 -0.10 1.58
CA LYS A 128 -13.72 0.48 2.52
C LYS A 128 -13.13 0.46 3.93
N PRO A 129 -12.90 1.62 4.55
CA PRO A 129 -12.61 1.67 5.98
C PRO A 129 -13.80 1.10 6.79
N LEU A 130 -13.50 0.35 7.84
CA LEU A 130 -14.50 -0.31 8.69
C LEU A 130 -14.76 0.47 9.97
N ASN A 131 -13.78 1.23 10.44
CA ASN A 131 -13.90 2.18 11.53
C ASN A 131 -13.68 3.61 11.04
N ALA A 132 -14.46 4.53 11.61
CA ALA A 132 -14.40 5.94 11.29
C ALA A 132 -13.23 6.61 12.03
N ARG A 133 -12.38 7.34 11.31
CA ARG A 133 -11.27 8.09 11.92
C ARG A 133 -11.68 9.54 12.10
N GLU A 134 -11.38 10.14 13.25
CA GLU A 134 -11.34 11.59 13.34
C GLU A 134 -10.19 12.11 12.47
N SER A 135 -10.50 12.93 11.47
CA SER A 135 -9.49 13.65 10.71
C SER A 135 -8.84 14.71 11.61
N LEU A 136 -7.50 14.69 11.68
CA LEU A 136 -6.72 15.65 12.45
C LEU A 136 -7.00 17.07 11.94
N GLY A 137 -7.89 17.78 12.63
CA GLY A 137 -8.13 19.22 12.45
C GLY A 137 -9.49 19.64 11.90
N THR A 138 -10.35 18.72 11.44
CA THR A 138 -11.70 19.09 10.94
C THR A 138 -12.85 18.49 11.74
N GLY A 139 -12.60 17.51 12.62
CA GLY A 139 -13.68 16.80 13.34
C GLY A 139 -14.57 15.96 12.41
N GLU A 140 -14.20 15.84 11.13
CA GLU A 140 -14.90 15.02 10.16
C GLU A 140 -14.40 13.58 10.24
N GLN A 141 -15.36 12.66 10.25
CA GLN A 141 -15.08 11.23 10.24
C GLN A 141 -14.75 10.80 8.80
N GLU A 142 -13.48 10.51 8.53
CA GLU A 142 -13.05 10.04 7.21
C GLU A 142 -13.35 8.54 7.10
N ASN A 143 -14.45 8.19 6.44
CA ASN A 143 -14.87 6.80 6.17
C ASN A 143 -15.21 6.58 4.68
N ASP A 144 -14.62 7.39 3.81
CA ASP A 144 -14.94 7.35 2.39
C ASP A 144 -14.28 6.13 1.74
N SER A 145 -15.13 5.29 1.17
CA SER A 145 -14.67 4.20 0.33
C SER A 145 -14.12 4.72 -0.98
N TYR A 146 -13.12 4.04 -1.54
CA TYR A 146 -12.52 4.40 -2.80
C TYR A 146 -12.20 3.18 -3.65
N PHE A 147 -12.17 3.39 -4.95
CA PHE A 147 -11.61 2.47 -5.94
C PHE A 147 -10.21 2.88 -6.35
N ASN A 148 -9.34 1.89 -6.56
CA ASN A 148 -8.10 2.05 -7.31
C ASN A 148 -8.23 1.34 -8.65
N ILE A 149 -7.65 1.92 -9.69
CA ILE A 149 -7.56 1.36 -11.04
C ILE A 149 -6.09 1.41 -11.44
N GLY A 150 -5.56 0.33 -11.98
CA GLY A 150 -4.18 0.20 -12.43
C GLY A 150 -4.09 -0.41 -13.82
N LEU A 151 -3.15 0.11 -14.61
CA LEU A 151 -2.75 -0.42 -15.91
C LEU A 151 -1.26 -0.73 -15.87
N PHE A 152 -0.89 -1.91 -16.33
CA PHE A 152 0.48 -2.42 -16.30
C PHE A 152 0.84 -2.95 -17.68
N LEU A 153 2.00 -2.53 -18.19
CA LEU A 153 2.61 -3.03 -19.41
C LEU A 153 3.96 -3.65 -19.05
N THR A 154 4.08 -4.96 -19.21
CA THR A 154 5.34 -5.68 -19.00
C THR A 154 5.91 -6.07 -20.35
N VAL A 155 7.19 -5.74 -20.58
CA VAL A 155 7.93 -6.02 -21.81
C VAL A 155 9.07 -6.98 -21.48
N ALA A 156 9.12 -8.09 -22.21
CA ALA A 156 10.13 -9.13 -22.09
C ALA A 156 10.30 -9.70 -20.67
N GLU A 157 9.26 -9.62 -19.85
CA GLU A 157 9.29 -10.00 -18.41
C GLU A 157 10.34 -9.22 -17.57
N VAL A 158 10.97 -8.20 -18.15
CA VAL A 158 12.11 -7.47 -17.58
C VAL A 158 11.75 -6.02 -17.28
N LEU A 159 10.98 -5.36 -18.14
CA LEU A 159 10.59 -3.96 -17.95
C LEU A 159 9.10 -3.84 -17.72
N GLU A 160 8.69 -3.27 -16.59
CA GLU A 160 7.29 -2.92 -16.33
C GLU A 160 7.12 -1.40 -16.37
N VAL A 161 6.07 -0.93 -17.00
CA VAL A 161 5.58 0.45 -16.90
C VAL A 161 4.15 0.41 -16.40
N SER A 162 3.84 1.20 -15.38
CA SER A 162 2.52 1.19 -14.76
C SER A 162 1.97 2.60 -14.54
N GLY A 163 0.65 2.68 -14.58
CA GLY A 163 -0.12 3.89 -14.27
C GLY A 163 -1.31 3.52 -13.39
N GLY A 164 -1.64 4.38 -12.44
CA GLY A 164 -2.72 4.17 -11.50
C GLY A 164 -3.58 5.40 -11.29
N TYR A 165 -4.85 5.17 -10.98
CA TYR A 165 -5.80 6.18 -10.58
C TYR A 165 -6.56 5.74 -9.32
N LYS A 166 -6.54 6.58 -8.29
CA LYS A 166 -7.32 6.45 -7.06
C LYS A 166 -8.49 7.42 -7.11
N THR A 167 -9.69 6.89 -6.95
CA THR A 167 -10.94 7.67 -6.84
C THR A 167 -11.15 8.21 -5.42
N GLY A 168 -12.07 9.15 -5.25
CA GLY A 168 -12.47 9.72 -3.97
C GLY A 168 -12.32 11.25 -3.97
N GLU A 169 -13.34 11.96 -3.50
CA GLU A 169 -13.40 13.43 -3.58
C GLU A 169 -12.33 14.13 -2.73
N ASN A 170 -11.85 13.44 -1.67
CA ASN A 170 -10.82 13.93 -0.75
C ASN A 170 -9.41 13.37 -1.07
N THR A 171 -9.22 12.71 -2.22
CA THR A 171 -7.92 12.12 -2.56
C THR A 171 -6.91 13.19 -2.96
N VAL A 172 -5.90 13.41 -2.13
CA VAL A 172 -4.81 14.35 -2.44
C VAL A 172 -3.74 13.77 -3.39
N LYS A 173 -3.88 12.48 -3.76
CA LYS A 173 -2.96 11.69 -4.58
C LYS A 173 -3.74 10.81 -5.59
N PRO A 174 -4.43 11.40 -6.58
CA PRO A 174 -5.26 10.63 -7.50
C PRO A 174 -4.45 9.82 -8.50
N PHE A 175 -3.31 10.31 -8.97
CA PHE A 175 -2.52 9.63 -10.00
C PHE A 175 -1.25 9.01 -9.44
N SER A 176 -0.83 7.89 -10.02
CA SER A 176 0.47 7.28 -9.75
C SER A 176 1.09 6.74 -11.04
N PHE A 177 2.42 6.77 -11.13
CA PHE A 177 3.18 6.24 -12.25
C PHE A 177 4.34 5.41 -11.73
N GLY A 178 4.66 4.32 -12.43
CA GLY A 178 5.71 3.40 -12.03
C GLY A 178 6.53 2.88 -13.19
N VAL A 179 7.81 2.60 -12.91
CA VAL A 179 8.69 1.82 -13.78
C VAL A 179 9.39 0.78 -12.93
N GLY A 180 9.32 -0.48 -13.36
CA GLY A 180 9.95 -1.63 -12.71
C GLY A 180 10.98 -2.28 -13.62
N PHE A 181 12.13 -2.64 -13.07
CA PHE A 181 13.13 -3.47 -13.72
C PHE A 181 13.23 -4.79 -12.97
N ILE A 182 12.96 -5.88 -13.66
CA ILE A 182 12.83 -7.23 -13.13
C ILE A 182 13.95 -8.08 -13.71
N THR A 183 14.70 -8.71 -12.81
CA THR A 183 15.69 -9.74 -13.14
C THR A 183 15.38 -10.99 -12.33
N GLU A 184 16.15 -12.06 -12.58
CA GLU A 184 16.01 -13.31 -11.82
C GLU A 184 16.22 -13.11 -10.31
N LEU A 185 17.22 -12.30 -9.92
CA LEU A 185 17.62 -12.12 -8.52
C LEU A 185 17.10 -10.83 -7.90
N VAL A 186 16.87 -9.79 -8.71
CA VAL A 186 16.57 -8.45 -8.22
C VAL A 186 15.40 -7.83 -8.97
N THR A 187 14.49 -7.22 -8.23
CA THR A 187 13.51 -6.29 -8.78
C THR A 187 13.76 -4.89 -8.22
N VAL A 188 13.90 -3.90 -9.10
CA VAL A 188 13.99 -2.47 -8.76
C VAL A 188 12.73 -1.79 -9.24
N ASN A 189 12.04 -1.08 -8.36
CA ASN A 189 10.84 -0.32 -8.70
C ASN A 189 11.07 1.15 -8.39
N TYR A 190 10.61 2.02 -9.29
CA TYR A 190 10.51 3.44 -9.06
C TYR A 190 9.07 3.89 -9.26
N ALA A 191 8.53 4.62 -8.29
CA ALA A 191 7.18 5.17 -8.35
C ALA A 191 7.21 6.68 -8.14
N LEU A 192 6.32 7.36 -8.86
CA LEU A 192 6.11 8.80 -8.83
C LEU A 192 4.62 9.06 -8.59
N VAL A 193 4.31 9.85 -7.55
CA VAL A 193 2.93 10.18 -7.16
C VAL A 193 2.83 11.69 -6.92
N PRO A 194 2.22 12.46 -7.85
CA PRO A 194 2.00 13.89 -7.65
C PRO A 194 0.94 14.15 -6.58
N TYR A 195 1.15 15.20 -5.77
CA TYR A 195 0.14 15.71 -4.83
C TYR A 195 -0.63 16.87 -5.45
N GLU A 196 -1.94 16.93 -5.23
CA GLU A 196 -2.76 18.07 -5.67
C GLU A 196 -2.63 19.29 -4.74
N THR A 197 -2.27 19.06 -3.48
CA THR A 197 -2.29 20.06 -2.40
C THR A 197 -1.01 20.88 -2.27
N GLY A 198 -0.17 20.94 -3.31
CA GLY A 198 1.06 21.75 -3.33
C GLY A 198 2.24 21.15 -2.57
N PHE A 199 2.11 19.97 -1.96
CA PHE A 199 3.21 19.24 -1.29
C PHE A 199 4.22 18.60 -2.26
N GLY A 200 4.21 19.00 -3.53
CA GLY A 200 5.15 18.53 -4.56
C GLY A 200 4.81 17.13 -5.05
N THR A 201 5.82 16.28 -5.20
CA THR A 201 5.70 14.94 -5.78
C THR A 201 6.43 13.94 -4.89
N LEU A 202 5.75 12.84 -4.55
CA LEU A 202 6.37 11.71 -3.87
C LEU A 202 7.16 10.89 -4.89
N HIS A 203 8.39 10.60 -4.55
CA HIS A 203 9.23 9.65 -5.26
C HIS A 203 9.54 8.48 -4.32
N SER A 204 9.32 7.26 -4.79
CA SER A 204 9.57 6.04 -4.02
C SER A 204 10.45 5.10 -4.83
N ILE A 205 11.45 4.50 -4.18
CA ILE A 205 12.33 3.48 -4.76
C ILE A 205 12.17 2.21 -3.91
N GLY A 206 11.83 1.11 -4.57
CA GLY A 206 11.76 -0.22 -3.97
C GLY A 206 12.85 -1.13 -4.53
N LEU A 207 13.46 -1.92 -3.66
CA LEU A 207 14.41 -2.96 -4.04
C LEU A 207 13.96 -4.27 -3.41
N GLN A 208 13.86 -5.31 -4.23
CA GLN A 208 13.56 -6.67 -3.79
C GLN A 208 14.65 -7.61 -4.25
N TYR A 209 15.12 -8.48 -3.35
CA TYR A 209 16.04 -9.57 -3.67
C TYR A 209 15.28 -10.90 -3.56
N LYS A 210 15.44 -11.77 -4.56
CA LYS A 210 14.80 -13.09 -4.64
C LYS A 210 15.87 -14.18 -4.42
N PHE A 211 15.53 -15.18 -3.61
CA PHE A 211 16.38 -16.33 -3.26
C PHE A 211 15.68 -17.65 -3.58
#